data_AF-A0A9X4CH25-F1
#
_entry.id   AF-A0A9X4CH25-F1
#
_cell.length_a   1.000
_cell.length_b   1.000
_cell.length_c   1.000
_cell.angle_alpha   90.00
_cell.angle_beta   90.00
_cell.angle_gamma   90.00
#
_symmetry.space_group_name_H-M   'P 1'
#
loop_
_entity.id
_entity.type
_entity.pdbx_description
1 polymer ?
#
loop_
_entity_poly.entity_id
_entity_poly.type
_entity_poly.pdbx_seq_one_letter_code
_entity_poly.pdbx_strand_id
1 'polypeptide(L)'
;MMTKSVTEVVAAIVKELTPLGAEERRRVIQASLVLLGDAPAMAAVPTSEGQTEVSDPGLSPRARAWTRQNGLSLEELQQTFHLEGNDCQLIVSEIPGKANRDRVRNAYLLAGAARLIVTGEPKFDDREARDLCERFGFFDPTNHSKYVKGGNEFTGSKDKGWTLTAPGLKQAAQLISELTRAT
;
A
#
# COMPACT_ATOMS: atom_id res chain seq x y z
N MET A 1 -50.02 -13.05 10.16
CA MET A 1 -48.91 -12.34 9.47
C MET A 1 -48.41 -13.24 8.37
N MET A 2 -48.39 -12.79 7.11
CA MET A 2 -47.76 -13.55 6.03
C MET A 2 -46.25 -13.48 6.20
N THR A 3 -45.62 -14.61 6.55
CA THR A 3 -44.17 -14.76 6.57
C THR A 3 -43.67 -14.75 5.14
N LYS A 4 -42.90 -13.73 4.78
CA LYS A 4 -42.21 -13.68 3.49
C LYS A 4 -41.22 -14.84 3.41
N SER A 5 -41.16 -15.51 2.27
CA SER A 5 -40.14 -16.52 2.01
C SER A 5 -38.76 -15.87 1.93
N VAL A 6 -37.72 -16.64 2.23
CA VAL A 6 -36.33 -16.18 2.17
C VAL A 6 -36.00 -15.61 0.78
N THR A 7 -36.48 -16.26 -0.28
CA THR A 7 -36.27 -15.84 -1.67
C THR A 7 -36.90 -14.47 -1.97
N GLU A 8 -38.10 -14.21 -1.44
CA GLU A 8 -38.76 -12.90 -1.61
C GLU A 8 -38.03 -11.79 -0.86
N VAL A 9 -37.48 -12.09 0.32
CA VAL A 9 -36.67 -11.14 1.10
C VAL A 9 -35.37 -10.82 0.36
N VAL A 10 -34.68 -11.83 -0.17
CA VAL A 10 -33.45 -11.63 -0.96
C VAL A 10 -33.75 -10.79 -2.21
N ALA A 11 -34.83 -11.08 -2.93
CA ALA A 11 -35.22 -10.31 -4.12
C ALA A 11 -35.49 -8.83 -3.78
N ALA A 12 -36.13 -8.56 -2.64
CA ALA A 12 -36.37 -7.21 -2.17
C ALA A 12 -35.06 -6.49 -1.81
N ILE A 13 -34.17 -7.15 -1.06
CA ILE A 13 -32.86 -6.58 -0.70
C ILE A 13 -32.04 -6.26 -1.96
N VAL A 14 -31.98 -7.18 -2.92
CA VAL A 14 -31.25 -6.96 -4.18
C VAL A 14 -31.84 -5.77 -4.94
N LYS A 15 -33.17 -5.64 -5.01
CA LYS A 15 -33.83 -4.50 -5.66
C LYS A 15 -33.43 -3.16 -5.03
N GLU A 16 -33.43 -3.08 -3.70
CA GLU A 16 -33.05 -1.85 -2.98
C GLU A 16 -31.55 -1.54 -3.06
N LEU A 17 -30.71 -2.57 -3.18
CA LEU A 17 -29.26 -2.43 -3.30
C LEU A 17 -28.78 -2.17 -4.74
N THR A 18 -29.60 -2.48 -5.75
CA THR A 18 -29.26 -2.31 -7.18
C THR A 18 -28.79 -0.89 -7.55
N PRO A 19 -29.43 0.21 -7.09
CA PRO A 19 -28.97 1.56 -7.43
C PRO A 19 -27.66 1.98 -6.74
N LEU A 20 -27.21 1.25 -5.72
CA LEU A 20 -26.02 1.59 -4.93
C LEU A 20 -24.75 1.02 -5.56
N GLY A 21 -23.60 1.67 -5.31
CA GLY A 21 -22.28 1.15 -5.66
C GLY A 21 -21.90 -0.11 -4.86
N ALA A 22 -20.92 -0.89 -5.33
CA ALA A 22 -20.52 -2.14 -4.66
C ALA A 22 -20.09 -1.94 -3.20
N GLU A 23 -19.39 -0.84 -2.91
CA GLU A 23 -18.96 -0.49 -1.55
C GLU A 23 -20.11 -0.02 -0.66
N GLU A 24 -21.06 0.76 -1.20
CA GLU A 24 -22.26 1.18 -0.48
C GLU A 24 -23.15 -0.01 -0.12
N ARG A 25 -23.33 -0.96 -1.05
CA ARG A 25 -24.05 -2.21 -0.77
C ARG A 25 -23.42 -2.95 0.41
N ARG A 26 -22.09 -3.07 0.44
CA ARG A 26 -21.35 -3.72 1.54
C ARG A 26 -21.56 -3.00 2.87
N ARG A 27 -21.48 -1.66 2.88
CA ARG A 27 -21.73 -0.84 4.09
C ARG A 27 -23.16 -0.99 4.61
N VAL A 28 -24.15 -0.94 3.73
CA VAL A 28 -25.57 -1.08 4.11
C VAL A 28 -25.85 -2.47 4.68
N ILE A 29 -25.31 -3.53 4.07
CA ILE A 29 -25.45 -4.90 4.59
C ILE A 29 -24.77 -5.02 5.96
N GLN A 30 -23.55 -4.53 6.12
CA GLN A 30 -22.83 -4.57 7.40
C GLN A 30 -23.54 -3.78 8.49
N ALA A 31 -24.00 -2.56 8.21
CA ALA A 31 -24.75 -1.74 9.16
C ALA A 31 -26.06 -2.42 9.57
N SER A 32 -26.74 -3.08 8.61
CA SER A 32 -27.96 -3.83 8.87
C SER A 32 -27.71 -5.03 9.79
N LEU A 33 -26.60 -5.76 9.60
CA LEU A 33 -26.19 -6.87 10.48
C LEU A 33 -25.82 -6.39 11.88
N VAL A 34 -25.21 -5.21 12.02
CA VAL A 34 -24.95 -4.60 13.33
C VAL A 34 -26.25 -4.22 14.03
N LEU A 35 -27.20 -3.60 13.32
CA LEU A 35 -28.50 -3.23 13.89
C LEU A 35 -29.35 -4.45 14.30
N LEU A 36 -29.19 -5.57 13.60
CA LEU A 36 -29.83 -6.84 13.93
C LEU A 36 -29.12 -7.60 15.07
N GLY A 37 -27.92 -7.17 15.48
CA GLY A 37 -27.12 -7.82 16.52
C GLY A 37 -26.33 -9.04 16.04
N ASP A 38 -26.30 -9.30 14.73
CA ASP A 38 -25.64 -10.46 14.11
C ASP A 38 -24.15 -10.24 13.82
N ALA A 39 -23.63 -9.02 14.05
CA ALA A 39 -22.22 -8.69 13.90
C ALA A 39 -21.72 -7.82 15.07
N PRO A 40 -20.50 -8.06 15.60
CA PRO A 40 -19.91 -7.17 16.58
C PRO A 40 -19.72 -5.78 15.97
N ALA A 41 -20.12 -4.74 16.70
CA ALA A 41 -19.87 -3.35 16.33
C ALA A 41 -18.36 -3.11 16.27
N MET A 42 -17.74 -3.33 15.11
CA MET A 42 -16.42 -2.77 14.85
C MET A 42 -16.56 -1.26 14.90
N ALA A 43 -15.80 -0.67 15.81
CA ALA A 43 -15.90 0.72 16.26
C ALA A 43 -16.26 1.68 15.12
N ALA A 44 -17.38 2.36 15.30
CA ALA A 44 -17.70 3.57 14.58
C ALA A 44 -16.52 4.55 14.78
N VAL A 45 -15.70 4.70 13.75
CA VAL A 45 -14.79 5.84 13.66
C VAL A 45 -15.70 7.05 13.45
N PRO A 46 -15.62 8.09 14.29
CA PRO A 46 -16.48 9.25 14.14
C PRO A 46 -16.20 9.89 12.77
N THR A 47 -17.25 9.94 11.96
CA THR A 47 -17.29 10.65 10.69
C THR A 47 -17.00 12.13 10.96
N SER A 48 -15.78 12.59 10.67
CA SER A 48 -15.60 14.00 10.33
C SER A 48 -16.20 14.20 8.95
N GLU A 49 -17.21 15.05 8.91
CA GLU A 49 -17.83 15.56 7.68
C GLU A 49 -16.75 16.14 6.75
N GLY A 50 -16.87 15.83 5.46
CA GLY A 50 -16.18 16.58 4.41
C GLY A 50 -14.78 16.08 4.05
N GLN A 51 -14.69 14.86 3.51
CA GLN A 51 -13.75 14.58 2.43
C GLN A 51 -14.25 13.37 1.66
N THR A 52 -14.70 13.64 0.44
CA THR A 52 -14.99 12.65 -0.59
C THR A 52 -13.86 11.62 -0.57
N GLU A 53 -14.16 10.38 -0.16
CA GLU A 53 -13.24 9.26 -0.35
C GLU A 53 -13.09 9.07 -1.85
N VAL A 54 -12.13 9.77 -2.44
CA VAL A 54 -11.55 9.39 -3.70
C VAL A 54 -10.97 8.00 -3.42
N SER A 55 -11.70 6.98 -3.86
CA SER A 55 -11.15 5.63 -3.90
C SER A 55 -10.00 5.70 -4.90
N ASP A 56 -8.78 5.96 -4.42
CA ASP A 56 -7.59 6.04 -5.27
C ASP A 56 -7.48 4.72 -6.05
N PRO A 57 -7.87 4.70 -7.34
CA PRO A 57 -7.96 3.47 -8.10
C PRO A 57 -6.53 3.07 -8.42
N GLY A 58 -5.95 2.17 -7.62
CA GLY A 58 -4.57 1.71 -7.78
C GLY A 58 -3.84 1.37 -6.49
N LEU A 59 -4.37 1.74 -5.33
CA LEU A 59 -3.74 1.43 -4.03
C LEU A 59 -4.42 0.26 -3.31
N SER A 60 -3.62 -0.68 -2.82
CA SER A 60 -4.11 -1.72 -1.91
C SER A 60 -4.73 -1.10 -0.64
N PRO A 61 -5.69 -1.77 0.04
CA PRO A 61 -6.28 -1.25 1.29
C PRO A 61 -5.22 -0.93 2.36
N ARG A 62 -4.17 -1.75 2.44
CA ARG A 62 -3.08 -1.56 3.38
C ARG A 62 -2.15 -0.42 2.97
N ALA A 63 -1.92 -0.22 1.67
CA ALA A 63 -1.18 0.94 1.18
C ALA A 63 -1.92 2.24 1.53
N ARG A 64 -3.24 2.30 1.35
CA ARG A 64 -4.06 3.48 1.73
C ARG A 64 -3.96 3.81 3.22
N ALA A 65 -3.95 2.80 4.08
CA ALA A 65 -3.75 3.02 5.51
C ALA A 65 -2.34 3.54 5.81
N TRP A 66 -1.32 2.95 5.18
CA TRP A 66 0.07 3.35 5.36
C TRP A 66 0.37 4.76 4.82
N THR A 67 -0.17 5.16 3.67
CA THR A 67 -0.01 6.51 3.13
C THR A 67 -0.63 7.54 4.05
N ARG A 68 -1.87 7.31 4.49
CA ARG A 68 -2.57 8.17 5.46
C ARG A 68 -1.79 8.29 6.77
N GLN A 69 -1.26 7.19 7.30
CA GLN A 69 -0.49 7.19 8.54
C GLN A 69 0.80 8.02 8.44
N ASN A 70 1.41 8.09 7.25
CA ASN A 70 2.67 8.80 7.05
C ASN A 70 2.50 10.17 6.37
N GLY A 71 1.25 10.60 6.12
CA GLY A 71 0.97 11.88 5.47
C GLY A 71 1.39 11.95 4.00
N LEU A 72 1.47 10.81 3.31
CA LEU A 72 1.76 10.75 1.88
C LEU A 72 0.50 11.03 1.07
N SER A 73 0.58 11.99 0.17
CA SER A 73 -0.43 12.25 -0.85
C SER A 73 -0.34 11.26 -2.01
N LEU A 74 -1.44 11.09 -2.74
CA LEU A 74 -1.44 10.29 -3.98
C LEU A 74 -0.52 10.92 -5.04
N GLU A 75 -0.45 12.25 -5.08
CA GLU A 75 0.43 12.98 -6.00
C GLU A 75 1.91 12.65 -5.75
N GLU A 76 2.35 12.63 -4.49
CA GLU A 76 3.72 12.22 -4.14
C GLU A 76 4.02 10.78 -4.59
N LEU A 77 3.04 9.89 -4.45
CA LEU A 77 3.18 8.51 -4.95
C LEU A 77 3.26 8.47 -6.48
N GLN A 78 2.43 9.22 -7.20
CA GLN A 78 2.40 9.24 -8.67
C GLN A 78 3.61 9.94 -9.28
N GLN A 79 4.24 10.87 -8.57
CA GLN A 79 5.52 11.46 -8.94
C GLN A 79 6.69 10.50 -8.74
N THR A 80 6.56 9.56 -7.79
CA THR A 80 7.61 8.58 -7.48
C THR A 80 7.45 7.29 -8.28
N PHE A 81 6.21 6.83 -8.46
CA PHE A 81 5.84 5.57 -9.06
C PHE A 81 4.83 5.74 -10.18
N HIS A 82 5.03 5.03 -11.28
CA HIS A 82 4.01 4.78 -12.26
C HIS A 82 3.21 3.54 -11.85
N LEU A 83 1.91 3.74 -11.57
CA LEU A 83 0.98 2.70 -11.15
C LEU A 83 0.11 2.29 -12.34
N GLU A 84 0.25 1.05 -12.81
CA GLU A 84 -0.57 0.49 -13.88
C GLU A 84 -1.14 -0.87 -13.47
N GLY A 85 -2.41 -0.89 -13.08
CA GLY A 85 -3.09 -2.11 -12.64
C GLY A 85 -2.41 -2.77 -11.45
N ASN A 86 -1.67 -3.85 -11.70
CA ASN A 86 -0.94 -4.62 -10.70
C ASN A 86 0.58 -4.51 -10.85
N ASP A 87 1.04 -3.47 -11.55
CA ASP A 87 2.44 -3.10 -11.71
C ASP A 87 2.71 -1.72 -11.07
N CYS A 88 3.91 -1.57 -10.52
CA CYS A 88 4.37 -0.36 -9.87
C CYS A 88 5.85 -0.15 -10.19
N GLN A 89 6.12 0.79 -11.08
CA GLN A 89 7.47 1.08 -11.56
C GLN A 89 7.96 2.40 -11.01
N LEU A 90 9.18 2.42 -10.47
CA LEU A 90 9.83 3.65 -10.01
C LEU A 90 10.16 4.56 -11.21
N ILE A 91 9.79 5.85 -11.15
CA ILE A 91 9.96 6.82 -12.24
C ILE A 91 10.82 8.04 -11.88
N VAL A 92 11.46 8.04 -10.70
CA VAL A 92 12.39 9.10 -10.31
C VAL A 92 13.67 9.07 -11.14
N SER A 93 14.37 10.21 -11.21
CA SER A 93 15.63 10.38 -11.95
C SER A 93 16.83 9.75 -11.22
N GLU A 94 16.83 9.80 -9.88
CA GLU A 94 17.87 9.21 -9.05
C GLU A 94 17.34 8.68 -7.72
N ILE A 95 18.10 7.77 -7.11
CA ILE A 95 17.85 7.30 -5.74
C ILE A 95 18.85 8.02 -4.81
N PRO A 96 18.38 8.85 -3.87
CA PRO A 96 19.26 9.67 -3.04
C PRO A 96 20.07 8.80 -2.07
N GLY A 97 21.20 9.34 -1.61
CA GLY A 97 22.06 8.72 -0.63
C GLY A 97 23.49 9.27 -0.68
N LYS A 98 24.11 9.50 0.48
CA LYS A 98 25.45 10.10 0.56
C LYS A 98 26.54 9.16 0.04
N ALA A 99 26.33 7.85 0.21
CA ALA A 99 27.22 6.81 -0.30
C ALA A 99 26.43 5.70 -1.00
N ASN A 100 27.12 4.83 -1.76
CA ASN A 100 26.51 3.67 -2.41
C ASN A 100 25.73 2.78 -1.43
N ARG A 101 26.24 2.64 -0.21
CA ARG A 101 25.54 1.91 0.85
C ARG A 101 24.14 2.45 1.08
N ASP A 102 24.00 3.77 1.20
CA ASP A 102 22.72 4.43 1.48
C ASP A 102 21.79 4.28 0.27
N ARG A 103 22.31 4.49 -0.95
CA ARG A 103 21.55 4.31 -2.20
C ARG A 103 21.02 2.89 -2.36
N VAL A 104 21.82 1.87 -2.04
CA VAL A 104 21.39 0.47 -2.03
C VAL A 104 20.28 0.24 -1.01
N ARG A 105 20.40 0.77 0.21
CA ARG A 105 19.34 0.61 1.22
C ARG A 105 18.05 1.32 0.81
N ASN A 106 18.16 2.51 0.22
CA ASN A 106 17.02 3.25 -0.30
C ASN A 106 16.34 2.53 -1.47
N ALA A 107 17.10 1.86 -2.35
CA ALA A 107 16.51 0.99 -3.37
C ALA A 107 15.70 -0.16 -2.77
N TYR A 108 16.16 -0.78 -1.68
CA TYR A 108 15.43 -1.83 -0.97
C TYR A 108 14.16 -1.29 -0.31
N LEU A 109 14.21 -0.09 0.27
CA LEU A 109 13.04 0.59 0.80
C LEU A 109 11.98 0.84 -0.28
N LEU A 110 12.40 1.36 -1.44
CA LEU A 110 11.51 1.66 -2.56
C LEU A 110 10.92 0.38 -3.19
N ALA A 111 11.70 -0.70 -3.30
CA ALA A 111 11.20 -1.99 -3.76
C ALA A 111 10.09 -2.53 -2.84
N GLY A 112 10.31 -2.51 -1.53
CA GLY A 112 9.30 -2.93 -0.57
C GLY A 112 8.07 -2.03 -0.55
N ALA A 113 8.23 -0.72 -0.75
CA ALA A 113 7.12 0.22 -0.86
C ALA A 113 6.29 -0.04 -2.12
N ALA A 114 6.93 -0.29 -3.27
CA ALA A 114 6.24 -0.65 -4.51
C ALA A 114 5.38 -1.91 -4.33
N ARG A 115 5.91 -2.94 -3.66
CA ARG A 115 5.16 -4.17 -3.35
C ARG A 115 4.00 -3.92 -2.40
N LEU A 116 4.18 -3.08 -1.38
CA LEU A 116 3.09 -2.69 -0.48
C LEU A 116 1.96 -1.99 -1.23
N ILE A 117 2.31 -1.07 -2.13
CA ILE A 117 1.36 -0.27 -2.92
C ILE A 117 0.43 -1.19 -3.72
N VAL A 118 1.02 -2.14 -4.45
CA VAL A 118 0.28 -3.04 -5.35
C VAL A 118 -0.41 -4.17 -4.60
N THR A 119 0.33 -4.88 -3.74
CA THR A 119 -0.12 -6.17 -3.18
C THR A 119 -0.67 -6.06 -1.76
N GLY A 120 -0.37 -4.97 -1.06
CA GLY A 120 -0.63 -4.83 0.37
C GLY A 120 0.42 -5.51 1.25
N GLU A 121 1.39 -6.23 0.68
CA GLU A 121 2.50 -6.83 1.43
C GLU A 121 3.83 -6.16 1.06
N PRO A 122 4.60 -5.66 2.03
CA PRO A 122 5.91 -5.05 1.76
C PRO A 122 7.01 -6.11 1.60
N LYS A 123 6.67 -7.23 0.95
CA LYS A 123 7.56 -8.36 0.71
C LYS A 123 8.00 -8.36 -0.75
N PHE A 124 9.30 -8.44 -0.96
CA PHE A 124 9.96 -8.27 -2.25
C PHE A 124 11.13 -9.25 -2.41
N ASP A 125 11.49 -9.56 -3.64
CA ASP A 125 12.64 -10.40 -3.94
C ASP A 125 13.94 -9.59 -3.96
N ASP A 126 15.08 -10.23 -3.66
CA ASP A 126 16.39 -9.57 -3.75
C ASP A 126 16.67 -9.00 -5.14
N ARG A 127 16.16 -9.69 -6.16
CA ARG A 127 16.28 -9.29 -7.56
C ARG A 127 15.58 -7.96 -7.83
N GLU A 128 14.37 -7.74 -7.32
CA GLU A 128 13.61 -6.51 -7.57
C GLU A 128 14.39 -5.27 -7.09
N ALA A 129 15.04 -5.34 -5.93
CA ALA A 129 15.85 -4.24 -5.41
C ALA A 129 17.21 -4.10 -6.13
N ARG A 130 17.81 -5.21 -6.56
CA ARG A 130 19.07 -5.19 -7.33
C ARG A 130 18.87 -4.62 -8.73
N ASP A 131 17.76 -4.95 -9.38
CA ASP A 131 17.41 -4.42 -10.70
C ASP A 131 17.29 -2.88 -10.63
N LEU A 132 16.78 -2.33 -9.51
CA LEU A 132 16.85 -0.89 -9.26
C LEU A 132 18.30 -0.40 -9.13
N CYS A 133 19.14 -1.06 -8.32
CA CYS A 133 20.54 -0.66 -8.17
C CYS A 133 21.30 -0.64 -9.51
N GLU A 134 21.02 -1.61 -10.39
CA GLU A 134 21.60 -1.71 -11.73
C GLU A 134 21.05 -0.61 -12.65
N ARG A 135 19.73 -0.42 -12.69
CA ARG A 135 19.06 0.63 -13.47
C ARG A 135 19.57 2.03 -13.15
N PHE A 136 19.86 2.31 -11.88
CA PHE A 136 20.36 3.61 -11.41
C PHE A 136 21.90 3.68 -11.29
N GLY A 137 22.62 2.66 -11.75
CA GLY A 137 24.09 2.73 -11.95
C GLY A 137 24.94 2.70 -10.68
N PHE A 138 24.43 2.16 -9.56
CA PHE A 138 25.19 2.06 -8.31
C PHE A 138 25.29 0.63 -7.75
N PHE A 139 24.91 -0.37 -8.54
CA PHE A 139 25.09 -1.77 -8.18
C PHE A 139 26.59 -2.12 -8.08
N ASP A 140 26.99 -2.67 -6.93
CA ASP A 140 28.37 -3.12 -6.65
C ASP A 140 28.35 -4.59 -6.23
N PRO A 141 28.64 -5.55 -7.13
CA PRO A 141 28.55 -6.98 -6.81
C PRO A 141 29.52 -7.41 -5.69
N THR A 142 30.63 -6.70 -5.50
CA THR A 142 31.64 -7.01 -4.49
C THR A 142 31.17 -6.60 -3.10
N ASN A 143 30.48 -5.47 -2.98
CA ASN A 143 30.08 -4.91 -1.69
C ASN A 143 28.56 -4.99 -1.40
N HIS A 144 27.72 -5.39 -2.35
CA HIS A 144 26.26 -5.38 -2.21
C HIS A 144 25.78 -6.09 -0.96
N SER A 145 26.29 -7.31 -0.73
CA SER A 145 25.92 -8.10 0.45
C SER A 145 26.29 -7.42 1.78
N LYS A 146 27.31 -6.56 1.79
CA LYS A 146 27.69 -5.77 2.97
C LYS A 146 26.78 -4.56 3.16
N TYR A 147 26.34 -3.93 2.08
CA TYR A 147 25.46 -2.76 2.12
C TYR A 147 24.05 -3.09 2.62
N VAL A 148 23.56 -4.26 2.23
CA VAL A 148 22.25 -4.79 2.66
C VAL A 148 22.29 -5.28 4.11
N LYS A 149 23.45 -5.69 4.63
CA LYS A 149 23.60 -6.12 6.02
C LYS A 149 23.48 -4.96 7.03
N GLY A 150 22.89 -5.27 8.17
CA GLY A 150 22.71 -4.36 9.30
C GLY A 150 21.47 -3.47 9.18
N GLY A 151 21.23 -2.66 10.22
CA GLY A 151 20.04 -1.83 10.37
C GLY A 151 18.79 -2.63 10.76
N ASN A 152 17.63 -1.97 10.72
CA ASN A 152 16.34 -2.50 11.13
C ASN A 152 15.22 -2.25 10.11
N GLU A 153 15.55 -1.78 8.91
CA GLU A 153 14.62 -1.35 7.85
C GLU A 153 13.93 -2.54 7.17
N PHE A 154 14.65 -3.64 7.01
CA PHE A 154 14.13 -4.84 6.39
C PHE A 154 14.75 -6.08 7.03
N THR A 155 14.02 -7.19 6.94
CA THR A 155 14.46 -8.50 7.41
C THR A 155 14.31 -9.52 6.28
N GLY A 156 15.09 -10.59 6.33
CA GLY A 156 15.07 -11.63 5.31
C GLY A 156 16.46 -12.01 4.83
N SER A 157 16.51 -12.60 3.65
CA SER A 157 17.76 -13.02 3.00
C SER A 157 17.58 -13.08 1.49
N LYS A 158 18.69 -13.05 0.76
CA LYS A 158 18.69 -13.13 -0.70
C LYS A 158 17.80 -14.26 -1.24
N ASP A 159 17.88 -15.46 -0.63
CA ASP A 159 17.17 -16.65 -1.11
C ASP A 159 15.69 -16.70 -0.69
N LYS A 160 15.28 -15.94 0.34
CA LYS A 160 13.91 -15.95 0.88
C LYS A 160 13.11 -14.69 0.54
N GLY A 161 13.77 -13.71 -0.08
CA GLY A 161 13.29 -12.35 -0.21
C GLY A 161 13.42 -11.57 1.09
N TRP A 162 12.95 -10.35 1.02
CA TRP A 162 13.04 -9.33 2.05
C TRP A 162 11.65 -8.80 2.38
N THR A 163 11.46 -8.37 3.61
CA THR A 163 10.22 -7.73 4.06
C THR A 163 10.58 -6.45 4.80
N LEU A 164 9.93 -5.33 4.44
CA LEU A 164 10.09 -4.10 5.22
C LEU A 164 9.50 -4.29 6.62
N THR A 165 10.26 -3.86 7.61
CA THR A 165 9.79 -3.77 8.99
C THR A 165 8.96 -2.50 9.19
N ALA A 166 8.36 -2.31 10.37
CA ALA A 166 7.70 -1.04 10.70
C ALA A 166 8.65 0.18 10.61
N PRO A 167 9.90 0.15 11.13
CA PRO A 167 10.89 1.18 10.87
C PRO A 167 11.16 1.43 9.38
N GLY A 168 11.32 0.36 8.59
CA GLY A 168 11.56 0.50 7.15
C GLY A 168 10.39 1.12 6.40
N LEU A 169 9.16 0.76 6.76
CA LEU A 169 7.96 1.37 6.19
C LEU A 169 7.89 2.87 6.46
N LYS A 170 8.29 3.31 7.64
CA LYS A 170 8.37 4.74 7.97
C LYS A 170 9.46 5.45 7.17
N GLN A 171 10.65 4.82 7.05
CA GLN A 171 11.75 5.38 6.28
C GLN A 171 11.45 5.44 4.78
N ALA A 172 10.78 4.42 4.23
CA ALA A 172 10.34 4.41 2.84
C ALA A 172 9.37 5.57 2.56
N ALA A 173 8.45 5.87 3.49
CA ALA A 173 7.56 7.01 3.35
C ALA A 173 8.33 8.35 3.36
N GLN A 174 9.28 8.50 4.28
CA GLN A 174 10.14 9.69 4.34
C GLN A 174 10.95 9.88 3.06
N LEU A 175 11.48 8.79 2.51
CA LEU A 175 12.24 8.78 1.27
C LEU A 175 11.37 9.21 0.08
N ILE A 176 10.12 8.75 0.00
CA ILE A 176 9.17 9.18 -1.05
C ILE A 176 8.93 10.69 -0.95
N SER A 177 8.66 11.21 0.26
CA SER A 177 8.49 12.67 0.45
C SER A 177 9.76 13.48 0.17
N GLU A 178 10.95 12.90 0.33
CA GLU A 178 12.21 13.56 -0.04
C GLU A 178 12.35 13.67 -1.56
N LEU A 179 12.08 12.57 -2.27
CA LEU A 179 12.15 12.49 -3.73
C LEU A 179 11.23 13.52 -4.41
N THR A 180 10.03 13.73 -3.88
CA THR A 180 9.02 14.63 -4.46
C THR A 180 9.29 16.10 -4.15
N ARG A 181 10.08 16.40 -3.11
CA ARG A 181 10.52 17.76 -2.77
C ARG A 181 11.77 18.20 -3.53
N ALA A 182 12.56 17.24 -4.02
CA ALA A 182 13.79 17.47 -4.76
C ALA A 182 13.56 17.64 -6.28
N THR A 183 12.32 17.50 -6.74
CA THR A 183 11.91 17.66 -8.14
C THR A 183 11.41 19.08 -8.40
#